data_AF-A0A7V9IIZ6-F1
#
_entry.id   AF-A0A7V9IIZ6-F1
#
_cell.length_a   1.000
_cell.length_b   1.000
_cell.length_c   1.000
_cell.angle_alpha   90.00
_cell.angle_beta   90.00
_cell.angle_gamma   90.00
#
_symmetry.space_group_name_H-M   'P 1'
#
loop_
_entity.id
_entity.type
_entity.pdbx_description
1 polymer ?
#
loop_
_entity_poly.entity_id
_entity_poly.type
_entity_poly.pdbx_seq_one_letter_code
_entity_poly.pdbx_strand_id
1 'polypeptide(L)'
;MVGRAVEFPVWALVRDARRRAGFTQQQLADRAGTSQPAIARYERAQAMPSLATLQRIAAACGLELRLRLDEPDGQRQVALAANLARSVEDRLRSVQSITELRSVVRRE
;
A
#
# COMPACT_ATOMS: atom_id res chain seq x y z
N MET A 1 -2.02 16.93 4.20
CA MET A 1 -1.10 15.80 4.46
C MET A 1 -1.54 14.64 3.59
N VAL A 2 -1.02 14.52 2.37
CA VAL A 2 -1.36 13.40 1.47
C VAL A 2 -0.64 12.17 2.01
N GLY A 3 -1.38 11.22 2.56
CA GLY A 3 -0.84 9.96 3.05
C GLY A 3 -0.10 9.26 1.91
N ARG A 4 1.18 8.92 2.15
CA ARG A 4 2.00 8.16 1.19
C ARG A 4 1.25 6.87 0.84
N ALA A 5 0.86 6.73 -0.44
CA ALA A 5 0.24 5.51 -0.92
C ALA A 5 1.24 4.37 -0.71
N VAL A 6 0.90 3.46 0.19
CA VAL A 6 1.62 2.19 0.33
C VAL A 6 0.96 1.23 -0.65
N GLU A 7 1.73 0.74 -1.61
CA GLU A 7 1.27 -0.32 -2.50
C GLU A 7 1.09 -1.60 -1.70
N PHE A 8 -0.14 -1.84 -1.24
CA PHE A 8 -0.53 -3.12 -0.70
C PHE A 8 -1.27 -3.91 -1.76
N PRO A 9 -0.82 -5.14 -2.06
CA PRO A 9 -1.67 -6.03 -2.84
C PRO A 9 -2.98 -6.28 -2.09
N VAL A 10 -4.11 -6.28 -2.81
CA VAL A 10 -5.47 -6.36 -2.24
C VAL A 10 -5.65 -7.53 -1.26
N TRP A 11 -5.02 -8.67 -1.56
CA TRP A 11 -5.06 -9.86 -0.70
C TRP A 11 -4.40 -9.65 0.68
N ALA A 12 -3.40 -8.77 0.78
CA ALA A 12 -2.72 -8.47 2.03
C ALA A 12 -3.61 -7.66 3.00
N LEU A 13 -4.60 -6.92 2.47
CA LEU A 13 -5.55 -6.14 3.28
C LEU A 13 -6.39 -7.04 4.19
N VAL A 14 -6.75 -8.25 3.75
CA VAL A 14 -7.50 -9.21 4.57
C VAL A 14 -6.69 -9.61 5.81
N ARG A 15 -5.40 -9.93 5.60
CA ARG A 15 -4.49 -10.33 6.69
C ARG A 15 -4.22 -9.17 7.63
N ASP A 16 -4.02 -7.97 7.11
CA ASP A 16 -3.82 -6.77 7.91
C ASP A 16 -5.03 -6.44 8.77
N ALA A 17 -6.22 -6.37 8.16
CA ALA A 17 -7.48 -6.12 8.87
C ALA A 17 -7.70 -7.12 10.01
N ARG A 18 -7.51 -8.42 9.73
CA ARG A 18 -7.64 -9.49 10.72
C ARG A 18 -6.68 -9.30 11.90
N ARG A 19 -5.41 -9.00 11.61
CA ARG A 19 -4.37 -8.83 12.62
C ARG A 19 -4.64 -7.62 13.51
N ARG A 20 -5.08 -6.50 12.93
CA ARG A 20 -5.47 -5.30 13.66
C ARG A 20 -6.65 -5.55 14.60
N ALA A 21 -7.59 -6.40 14.20
CA ALA A 21 -8.71 -6.81 15.02
C ALA A 21 -8.39 -7.93 16.03
N GLY A 22 -7.18 -8.51 16.01
CA GLY A 22 -6.78 -9.58 16.92
C GLY A 22 -7.50 -10.92 16.69
N PHE A 23 -8.06 -11.15 15.50
CA PHE A 23 -8.85 -12.37 15.23
C PHE A 23 -8.02 -13.53 14.67
N THR A 24 -8.43 -14.76 14.97
CA THR A 24 -8.06 -15.95 14.21
C THR A 24 -8.76 -15.95 12.84
N GLN A 25 -8.29 -16.79 11.90
CA GLN A 25 -8.94 -16.89 10.58
C GLN A 25 -10.38 -17.41 10.69
N GLN A 26 -10.64 -18.34 11.61
CA GLN A 26 -12.00 -18.83 11.89
C GLN A 26 -12.88 -17.72 12.45
N GLN A 27 -12.39 -16.99 13.45
CA GLN A 27 -13.11 -15.87 14.05
C GLN A 27 -13.47 -14.77 13.05
N LEU A 28 -12.60 -14.48 12.07
CA LEU A 28 -12.94 -13.56 10.99
C LEU A 28 -13.98 -14.16 10.04
N ALA A 29 -13.82 -15.44 9.67
CA ALA A 29 -14.77 -16.11 8.78
C ALA A 29 -16.20 -16.08 9.33
N ASP A 30 -16.37 -16.40 10.62
CA ASP A 30 -17.66 -16.39 11.32
C ASP A 30 -18.28 -14.98 11.29
N ARG A 31 -17.49 -13.95 11.63
CA ARG A 31 -17.96 -12.55 11.65
C ARG A 31 -18.25 -11.98 10.26
N ALA A 32 -17.50 -12.39 9.24
CA ALA A 32 -17.66 -11.92 7.87
C ALA A 32 -18.68 -12.74 7.07
N GLY A 33 -19.27 -13.80 7.65
CA GLY A 33 -20.21 -14.67 6.95
C GLY A 33 -19.58 -15.37 5.76
N THR A 34 -18.40 -15.96 5.96
CA THR A 34 -17.67 -16.75 4.95
C THR A 34 -17.01 -17.97 5.62
N SER A 35 -16.23 -18.76 4.87
CA SER A 35 -15.52 -19.92 5.40
C SER A 35 -14.07 -19.61 5.75
N GLN A 36 -13.52 -20.31 6.75
CA GLN A 36 -12.11 -20.20 7.10
C GLN A 36 -11.18 -20.56 5.92
N PRO A 37 -11.46 -21.59 5.09
CA PRO A 37 -10.68 -21.85 3.88
C PRO A 37 -10.70 -20.68 2.88
N ALA A 38 -11.82 -19.97 2.74
CA ALA A 38 -11.88 -18.77 1.90
C ALA A 38 -10.95 -17.67 2.42
N ILE A 39 -11.00 -17.38 3.73
CA ILE A 39 -10.06 -16.43 4.38
C ILE A 39 -8.60 -16.86 4.16
N ALA A 40 -8.29 -18.14 4.37
CA ALA A 40 -6.94 -18.66 4.19
C ALA A 40 -6.43 -18.52 2.75
N ARG A 41 -7.30 -18.73 1.75
CA ARG A 41 -6.96 -18.51 0.33
C ARG A 41 -6.73 -17.03 0.02
N TYR A 42 -7.54 -16.14 0.56
CA TYR A 42 -7.34 -14.69 0.41
C TYR A 42 -5.99 -14.28 1.02
N GLU A 43 -5.67 -14.67 2.25
CA GLU A 43 -4.41 -14.28 2.90
C GLU A 43 -3.15 -14.83 2.24
N ARG A 44 -3.29 -15.87 1.39
CA ARG A 44 -2.21 -16.51 0.63
C ARG A 44 -2.16 -16.09 -0.85
N ALA A 45 -2.97 -15.11 -1.26
CA ALA A 45 -3.09 -14.69 -2.66
C ALA A 45 -3.54 -15.81 -3.63
N GLN A 46 -4.21 -16.85 -3.12
CA GLN A 46 -4.73 -17.97 -3.92
C GLN A 46 -6.17 -17.73 -4.43
N ALA A 47 -6.76 -16.63 -3.99
CA ALA A 47 -8.06 -16.15 -4.42
C ALA A 47 -8.13 -14.65 -4.16
N MET A 48 -8.94 -13.94 -4.94
CA MET A 48 -9.23 -12.54 -4.68
C MET A 48 -10.66 -12.40 -4.17
N PRO A 49 -10.87 -11.71 -3.04
CA PRO A 49 -12.23 -11.37 -2.63
C PRO A 49 -12.81 -10.36 -3.61
N SER A 50 -14.13 -10.43 -3.84
CA SER A 50 -14.84 -9.32 -4.48
C SER A 50 -14.77 -8.07 -3.58
N LEU A 51 -15.01 -6.90 -4.15
CA LEU A 51 -15.08 -5.65 -3.37
C LEU A 51 -16.09 -5.75 -2.22
N ALA A 52 -17.28 -6.31 -2.48
CA ALA A 52 -18.31 -6.51 -1.46
C ALA A 52 -17.84 -7.43 -0.32
N THR A 53 -17.10 -8.50 -0.65
CA THR A 53 -16.50 -9.38 0.37
C THR A 53 -15.42 -8.66 1.17
N LEU A 54 -14.57 -7.86 0.51
CA LEU A 54 -13.54 -7.08 1.19
C LEU A 54 -14.12 -6.03 2.13
N GLN A 55 -15.18 -5.32 1.72
CA GLN A 55 -15.91 -4.38 2.57
C GLN A 55 -16.49 -5.07 3.81
N ARG A 56 -17.10 -6.24 3.63
CA ARG A 56 -17.66 -7.03 4.74
C ARG A 56 -16.59 -7.55 5.71
N ILE A 57 -15.44 -7.97 5.19
CA ILE A 57 -14.27 -8.34 6.00
C ILE A 57 -13.76 -7.13 6.80
N ALA A 58 -13.62 -5.96 6.17
CA ALA A 58 -13.19 -4.74 6.85
C ALA A 58 -14.18 -4.37 7.98
N ALA A 59 -15.48 -4.36 7.69
CA ALA A 59 -16.53 -4.08 8.67
C ALA A 59 -16.51 -5.08 9.83
N ALA A 60 -16.35 -6.39 9.56
CA ALA A 60 -16.21 -7.42 10.59
C ALA A 60 -15.00 -7.18 11.51
N CYS A 61 -13.95 -6.53 11.01
CA CYS A 61 -12.76 -6.13 11.75
C CYS A 61 -12.88 -4.75 12.43
N GLY A 62 -14.03 -4.07 12.34
CA GLY A 62 -14.21 -2.71 12.86
C GLY A 62 -13.47 -1.63 12.05
N LEU A 63 -13.22 -1.89 10.77
CA LEU A 63 -12.49 -1.01 9.86
C LEU A 63 -13.40 -0.51 8.73
N GLU A 64 -13.11 0.69 8.24
CA GLU A 64 -13.78 1.28 7.09
C GLU A 64 -12.86 1.19 5.85
N LEU A 65 -13.33 0.53 4.79
CA LEU A 65 -12.62 0.49 3.51
C LEU A 65 -12.97 1.74 2.69
N ARG A 66 -11.99 2.64 2.51
CA ARG A 66 -12.09 3.79 1.60
C ARG A 66 -11.27 3.55 0.33
N LEU A 67 -11.94 3.59 -0.82
CA LEU A 67 -11.30 3.57 -2.13
C LEU A 67 -11.38 4.96 -2.75
N ARG A 68 -10.25 5.43 -3.28
CA ARG A 68 -10.16 6.70 -4.00
C ARG A 68 -9.46 6.45 -5.33
N LEU A 69 -9.99 7.04 -6.38
CA LEU A 69 -9.30 7.17 -7.65
C LEU A 69 -8.68 8.56 -7.67
N ASP A 70 -7.39 8.62 -7.99
CA ASP A 70 -6.65 9.87 -8.11
C ASP A 70 -6.10 9.97 -9.53
N GLU A 71 -5.85 11.20 -9.98
CA GLU A 71 -5.09 11.43 -11.19
C GLU A 71 -3.69 10.80 -11.04
N PRO A 72 -3.16 10.13 -12.07
CA PRO A 72 -1.78 9.69 -12.06
C PRO A 72 -0.88 10.88 -11.72
N ASP A 73 0.08 10.69 -10.81
CA ASP A 73 1.05 11.73 -10.47
C ASP A 73 1.92 12.02 -11.71
N GLY A 74 1.41 12.93 -12.55
CA GLY A 74 2.03 13.32 -13.81
C GLY A 74 3.38 13.97 -13.57
N GLN A 75 3.56 14.67 -12.43
CA GLN A 75 4.84 15.25 -12.06
C GLN A 75 5.88 14.16 -11.78
N ARG A 76 5.51 13.06 -11.12
CA ARG A 76 6.41 11.92 -10.90
C ARG A 76 6.75 11.18 -12.17
N GLN A 77 5.81 11.00 -13.10
CA GLN A 77 6.08 10.37 -14.39
C GLN A 77 6.96 11.26 -15.28
N VAL A 78 6.68 12.55 -15.35
CA VAL A 78 7.49 13.53 -16.10
C VAL A 78 8.89 13.64 -15.49
N ALA A 79 9.01 13.73 -14.16
CA ALA A 79 10.30 13.76 -13.49
C ALA A 79 11.09 12.46 -13.70
N LEU A 80 10.43 11.29 -13.71
CA LEU A 80 11.09 10.02 -14.00
C LEU A 80 11.57 9.96 -15.45
N ALA A 81 10.73 10.35 -16.41
CA ALA A 81 11.10 10.39 -17.82
C ALA A 81 12.26 11.37 -18.07
N ALA A 82 12.21 12.58 -17.50
CA ALA A 82 13.29 13.56 -17.56
C ALA A 82 14.57 13.08 -16.85
N ASN A 83 14.47 12.28 -15.80
CA ASN A 83 15.62 11.61 -15.19
C ASN A 83 16.26 10.59 -16.12
N LEU A 84 15.44 9.71 -16.74
CA LEU A 84 15.92 8.65 -17.62
C LEU A 84 16.50 9.18 -18.94
N ALA A 85 16.05 10.35 -19.39
CA ALA A 85 16.62 11.05 -20.54
C ALA A 85 18.00 11.67 -20.27
N ARG A 86 18.44 11.74 -19.01
CA ARG A 86 19.77 12.24 -18.64
C ARG A 86 20.80 11.10 -18.64
N SER A 87 22.07 11.46 -18.88
CA SER A 87 23.18 10.53 -18.72
C SER A 87 23.22 9.97 -17.29
N VAL A 88 23.81 8.78 -17.12
CA VAL A 88 24.03 8.19 -15.78
C VAL A 88 24.84 9.17 -14.90
N GLU A 89 25.82 9.84 -15.49
CA GLU A 89 26.69 10.81 -14.80
C GLU A 89 25.92 12.04 -14.29
N ASP A 90 25.06 12.63 -15.12
CA ASP A 90 24.26 13.81 -14.74
C ASP A 90 23.23 13.50 -13.65
N ARG A 91 22.71 12.26 -13.64
CA ARG A 91 21.84 11.77 -12.56
C ARG A 91 22.60 11.64 -11.25
N LEU A 92 23.81 11.07 -11.27
CA LEU A 92 24.64 10.89 -10.08
C LEU A 92 25.04 12.23 -9.45
N ARG A 93 25.45 13.20 -10.28
CA ARG A 93 25.78 14.57 -9.83
C ARG A 93 24.61 15.23 -9.10
N SER A 94 23.39 15.06 -9.63
CA SER A 94 22.17 15.59 -9.02
C SER A 94 21.87 15.00 -7.63
N VAL A 95 22.16 13.72 -7.41
CA VAL A 95 21.93 13.04 -6.13
C VAL A 95 23.03 13.38 -5.10
N GLN A 96 24.27 13.57 -5.56
CA GLN A 96 25.39 13.98 -4.71
C GLN A 96 25.16 15.36 -4.10
N SER A 97 24.71 16.33 -4.89
CA SER A 97 24.41 17.70 -4.40
C SER A 97 23.32 17.74 -3.33
N ILE A 98 22.30 16.87 -3.40
CA ILE A 98 21.26 16.75 -2.36
C ILE A 98 21.84 16.21 -1.04
N THR A 99 22.77 15.27 -1.13
CA THR A 99 23.42 14.65 0.03
C THR A 99 24.35 15.64 0.72
N GLU A 100 25.07 16.43 -0.08
CA GLU A 100 25.93 17.52 0.38
C GLU A 100 25.13 18.62 1.09
N LEU A 101 24.02 19.09 0.50
CA LEU A 101 23.12 20.08 1.13
C LEU A 101 22.56 19.59 2.48
N ARG A 102 22.22 18.31 2.60
CA ARG A 102 21.76 17.73 3.87
C ARG A 102 22.84 17.69 4.96
N SER A 103 24.11 17.63 4.58
CA SER A 103 25.23 17.66 5.52
C SER A 103 25.54 19.07 6.04
N VAL A 104 25.15 20.10 5.28
CA VAL A 104 25.28 21.52 5.67
C VAL A 104 24.16 21.92 6.64
N VAL A 105 22.91 21.54 6.38
CA VAL A 105 21.73 21.89 7.21
C VAL A 105 21.74 21.24 8.60
N ARG A 106 22.53 20.17 8.83
CA ARG A 106 22.65 19.49 10.13
C ARG A 106 23.69 20.11 11.08
N ARG A 107 24.40 21.17 10.66
CA ARG A 107 25.46 21.82 11.46
C ARG A 107 25.04 23.11 12.16
N GLU A 108 23.76 23.47 12.14
CA GLU A 108 23.17 24.55 12.93
C GLU A 108 22.11 23.98 13.88
#